data_AF-A0A8C9DQG0-F1
#
_entry.id   AF-A0A8C9DQG0-F1
#
_cell.length_a   1.000
_cell.length_b   1.000
_cell.length_c   1.000
_cell.angle_alpha   90.00
_cell.angle_beta   90.00
_cell.angle_gamma   90.00
#
_symmetry.space_group_name_H-M   'P 1'
#
loop_
_entity.id
_entity.type
_entity.pdbx_description
1 polymer ?
#
loop_
_entity_poly.entity_id
_entity_poly.type
_entity_poly.pdbx_seq_one_letter_code
_entity_poly.pdbx_strand_id
1 'polypeptide(L)'
;QTIPSAPLSLYCSPLCLHPALQPNSHSTCPLHWGPAMRRQREFMPEEKKDTVYWEKRRKNNEAAKRSREKRRLNDAAIEDRLAALMEENTLLRAELRFLPALLSDCQRQRGENELKMLMGSCFSVLSTKVLRHIPDEP
;
A
#
# COMPACT_ATOMS: atom_id res chain seq x y z
N GLN A 1 0.09 16.52 -22.37
CA GLN A 1 1.45 16.23 -21.89
C GLN A 1 1.42 14.84 -21.30
N THR A 2 1.95 13.88 -22.04
CA THR A 2 1.80 12.44 -21.80
C THR A 2 3.02 11.98 -21.02
N ILE A 3 2.82 11.44 -19.82
CA ILE A 3 3.88 10.87 -19.00
C ILE A 3 4.26 9.52 -19.60
N PRO A 4 5.53 9.23 -19.95
CA PRO A 4 5.91 7.92 -20.44
C PRO A 4 5.93 6.94 -19.27
N SER A 5 5.05 5.94 -19.31
CA SER A 5 5.10 4.78 -18.43
C SER A 5 6.27 3.87 -18.86
N ALA A 6 7.34 3.85 -18.06
CA ALA A 6 8.41 2.87 -18.20
C ALA A 6 7.88 1.44 -17.97
N PRO A 7 8.42 0.41 -18.64
CA PRO A 7 7.97 -0.96 -18.46
C PRO A 7 8.32 -1.45 -17.05
N LEU A 8 7.33 -2.01 -16.35
CA LEU A 8 7.42 -2.62 -15.00
C LEU A 8 8.42 -3.81 -14.89
N SER A 9 9.20 -4.10 -15.93
CA SER A 9 10.12 -5.24 -16.01
C SER A 9 11.46 -5.02 -15.28
N LEU A 10 11.77 -3.81 -14.79
CA LEU A 10 13.03 -3.51 -14.11
C LEU A 10 12.91 -3.16 -12.61
N TYR A 11 11.72 -3.24 -12.02
CA TYR A 11 11.57 -3.15 -10.55
C TYR A 11 11.82 -4.52 -9.91
N CYS A 12 13.05 -5.01 -10.04
CA CYS A 12 13.63 -5.96 -9.10
C CYS A 12 14.69 -5.16 -8.32
N SER A 13 14.32 -4.53 -7.21
CA SER A 13 15.22 -3.76 -6.34
C SER A 13 14.55 -3.45 -5.00
N PRO A 14 15.29 -3.14 -3.91
CA PRO A 14 16.48 -3.78 -3.38
C PRO A 14 16.33 -3.91 -1.85
N LEU A 15 15.63 -4.93 -1.35
CA LEU A 15 15.53 -5.19 0.11
C LEU A 15 16.60 -6.16 0.62
N CYS A 16 17.66 -6.41 -0.14
CA CYS A 16 18.76 -7.30 0.24
C CYS A 16 19.80 -6.68 1.20
N LEU A 17 19.60 -5.47 1.70
CA LEU A 17 20.49 -4.87 2.71
C LEU A 17 19.68 -4.57 3.98
N HIS A 18 19.83 -5.42 5.00
CA HIS A 18 20.09 -5.09 6.42
C HIS A 18 20.07 -6.39 7.26
N PRO A 19 21.21 -6.81 7.84
CA PRO A 19 21.24 -7.81 8.90
C PRO A 19 21.56 -7.14 10.24
N ALA A 20 20.54 -6.86 11.06
CA ALA A 20 20.74 -6.61 12.47
C ALA A 20 19.45 -6.85 13.24
N LEU A 21 19.42 -8.01 13.94
CA LEU A 21 18.74 -8.33 15.20
C LEU A 21 18.33 -9.82 15.18
N GLN A 22 19.23 -10.66 15.68
CA GLN A 22 18.96 -12.03 16.14
C GLN A 22 18.85 -11.97 17.69
N PRO A 23 18.16 -12.90 18.42
CA PRO A 23 18.44 -14.35 18.37
C PRO A 23 17.32 -15.34 18.78
N ASN A 24 17.14 -16.43 18.02
CA ASN A 24 16.72 -17.74 18.54
C ASN A 24 16.89 -18.88 17.51
N SER A 25 17.99 -19.61 17.71
CA SER A 25 18.15 -21.07 17.65
C SER A 25 17.51 -21.90 16.50
N HIS A 26 18.43 -22.58 15.79
CA HIS A 26 18.33 -23.73 14.88
C HIS A 26 18.26 -23.46 13.36
N SER A 27 19.37 -23.81 12.72
CA SER A 27 19.58 -24.04 11.28
C SER A 27 19.88 -22.81 10.42
N THR A 28 21.10 -22.29 10.57
CA THR A 28 21.80 -21.53 9.53
C THR A 28 21.92 -22.40 8.27
N CYS A 29 21.04 -22.17 7.29
CA CYS A 29 21.29 -22.56 5.91
C CYS A 29 22.04 -21.40 5.23
N PRO A 30 23.31 -21.56 4.83
CA PRO A 30 24.01 -20.50 4.12
C PRO A 30 23.31 -20.27 2.78
N LEU A 31 22.83 -19.05 2.58
CA LEU A 31 22.43 -18.52 1.28
C LEU A 31 23.67 -18.57 0.35
N HIS A 32 23.85 -19.67 -0.37
CA HIS A 32 24.72 -19.67 -1.54
C HIS A 32 23.94 -18.99 -2.68
N TRP A 33 24.25 -17.74 -2.98
CA TRP A 33 23.79 -17.05 -4.19
C TRP A 33 24.76 -17.34 -5.35
N GLY A 34 25.05 -18.61 -5.58
CA GLY A 34 25.71 -19.07 -6.80
C GLY A 34 24.68 -19.82 -7.64
N PRO A 35 24.79 -19.84 -8.98
CA PRO A 35 24.02 -20.81 -9.76
C PRO A 35 24.44 -22.19 -9.26
N ALA A 36 23.58 -22.83 -8.45
CA ALA A 36 23.74 -24.22 -8.10
C ALA A 36 23.86 -24.96 -9.42
N MET A 37 25.07 -25.45 -9.73
CA MET A 37 25.29 -26.26 -10.92
C MET A 37 24.43 -27.51 -10.70
N ARG A 38 23.21 -27.47 -11.24
CA ARG A 38 22.26 -28.56 -11.14
C ARG A 38 22.95 -29.73 -11.82
N ARG A 39 23.29 -30.76 -11.04
CA ARG A 39 23.81 -32.02 -11.56
C ARG A 39 22.98 -32.40 -12.79
N GLN A 40 23.66 -32.62 -13.90
CA GLN A 40 23.04 -33.11 -15.13
C GLN A 40 22.17 -34.31 -14.74
N ARG A 41 20.88 -34.24 -15.06
CA ARG A 41 19.97 -35.32 -14.71
C ARG A 41 20.24 -36.48 -15.65
N GLU A 42 20.85 -37.52 -15.15
CA GLU A 42 20.95 -38.80 -15.87
C GLU A 42 19.59 -39.47 -15.85
N PHE A 43 19.09 -39.81 -17.05
CA PHE A 43 17.88 -40.60 -17.18
C PHE A 43 18.20 -42.05 -16.81
N MET A 44 17.28 -42.69 -16.09
CA MET A 44 17.39 -44.10 -15.79
C MET A 44 17.16 -44.90 -17.09
N PRO A 45 18.06 -45.83 -17.44
CA PRO A 45 17.90 -46.69 -18.61
C PRO A 45 16.64 -47.56 -18.49
N GLU A 46 16.04 -47.92 -19.62
CA GLU A 46 14.72 -48.59 -19.67
C GLU A 46 14.73 -49.93 -18.95
N GLU A 47 15.85 -50.65 -19.04
CA GLU A 47 16.06 -51.98 -18.47
C GLU A 47 16.07 -51.98 -16.93
N LYS A 48 16.15 -50.80 -16.30
CA LYS A 48 16.15 -50.63 -14.83
C LYS A 48 14.84 -50.04 -14.29
N LYS A 49 13.83 -49.86 -15.14
CA LYS A 49 12.52 -49.29 -14.75
C LYS A 49 11.60 -50.38 -14.21
N ASP A 50 11.87 -50.80 -12.98
CA ASP A 50 11.07 -51.79 -12.28
C ASP A 50 9.76 -51.21 -11.71
N THR A 51 8.90 -52.07 -11.17
CA THR A 51 7.65 -51.67 -10.49
C THR A 51 7.87 -50.61 -9.41
N VAL A 52 8.92 -50.77 -8.60
CA VAL A 52 9.32 -49.82 -7.55
C VAL A 52 9.70 -48.45 -8.13
N TYR A 53 10.33 -48.41 -9.30
CA TYR A 53 10.62 -47.15 -9.99
C TYR A 53 9.33 -46.43 -10.38
N TRP A 54 8.38 -47.15 -11.00
CA TRP A 54 7.11 -46.57 -11.43
C TRP A 54 6.28 -46.02 -10.27
N GLU A 55 6.27 -46.71 -9.12
CA GLU A 55 5.63 -46.20 -7.92
C GLU A 55 6.28 -44.91 -7.39
N LYS A 56 7.62 -44.86 -7.33
CA LYS A 56 8.36 -43.65 -6.94
C LYS A 56 8.09 -42.50 -7.91
N ARG A 57 8.05 -42.79 -9.21
CA ARG A 57 7.75 -41.82 -10.28
C ARG A 57 6.34 -41.24 -10.10
N ARG A 58 5.35 -42.09 -9.86
CA ARG A 58 3.96 -41.68 -9.58
C ARG A 58 3.88 -40.80 -8.33
N LYS A 59 4.47 -41.22 -7.21
CA LYS A 59 4.49 -40.44 -5.95
C LYS A 59 5.16 -39.08 -6.14
N ASN A 60 6.26 -38.99 -6.89
CA ASN A 60 6.93 -37.71 -7.16
C ASN A 60 6.07 -36.78 -8.04
N ASN A 61 5.39 -37.32 -9.05
CA ASN A 61 4.48 -36.53 -9.89
C ASN A 61 3.30 -35.97 -9.06
N GLU A 62 2.73 -36.78 -8.16
CA GLU A 62 1.69 -36.32 -7.23
C GLU A 62 2.21 -35.22 -6.30
N ALA A 63 3.38 -35.41 -5.70
CA ALA A 63 4.01 -34.41 -4.84
C ALA A 63 4.29 -33.11 -5.61
N ALA A 64 4.76 -33.21 -6.86
CA ALA A 64 4.98 -32.05 -7.73
C ALA A 64 3.68 -31.32 -8.05
N LYS A 65 2.59 -32.05 -8.32
CA LYS A 65 1.25 -31.46 -8.52
C LYS A 65 0.79 -30.72 -7.27
N ARG A 66 0.86 -31.35 -6.09
CA ARG A 66 0.51 -30.70 -4.81
C ARG A 66 1.37 -29.47 -4.53
N SER A 67 2.67 -29.54 -4.80
CA SER A 67 3.60 -28.42 -4.61
C SER A 67 3.27 -27.24 -5.53
N ARG A 68 2.90 -27.50 -6.78
CA ARG A 68 2.44 -26.46 -7.72
C ARG A 68 1.15 -25.82 -7.25
N GLU A 69 0.17 -26.64 -6.83
CA GLU A 69 -1.11 -26.11 -6.37
C GLU A 69 -0.96 -25.30 -5.08
N LYS A 70 -0.13 -25.77 -4.14
CA LYS A 70 0.18 -25.02 -2.92
C LYS A 70 0.77 -23.64 -3.24
N ARG A 71 1.71 -23.56 -4.18
CA ARG A 71 2.27 -22.27 -4.62
C ARG A 71 1.20 -21.39 -5.25
N ARG A 72 0.41 -21.93 -6.19
CA ARG A 72 -0.68 -21.18 -6.84
C ARG A 72 -1.66 -20.58 -5.83
N LEU A 73 -2.07 -21.35 -4.83
CA LEU A 73 -2.96 -20.86 -3.78
C LEU A 73 -2.29 -19.83 -2.87
N ASN A 74 -1.00 -19.98 -2.60
CA ASN A 74 -0.26 -19.01 -1.80
C ASN A 74 -0.08 -17.68 -2.55
N ASP A 75 0.27 -17.73 -3.84
CA ASP A 75 0.39 -16.56 -4.70
C ASP A 75 -0.95 -15.81 -4.76
N ALA A 76 -2.06 -16.53 -5.01
CA ALA A 76 -3.41 -15.96 -5.00
C ALA A 76 -3.77 -15.31 -3.64
N ALA A 77 -3.48 -15.97 -2.51
CA ALA A 77 -3.76 -15.41 -1.19
C ALA A 77 -2.93 -14.14 -0.89
N ILE A 78 -1.71 -14.04 -1.42
CA ILE A 78 -0.87 -12.85 -1.32
C ILE A 78 -1.46 -11.72 -2.19
N GLU A 79 -1.87 -12.03 -3.42
CA GLU A 79 -2.54 -11.09 -4.31
C GLU A 79 -3.82 -10.52 -3.69
N ASP A 80 -4.68 -11.37 -3.12
CA ASP A 80 -5.91 -10.97 -2.43
C ASP A 80 -5.61 -10.03 -1.25
N ARG A 81 -4.62 -10.38 -0.43
CA ARG A 81 -4.21 -9.55 0.71
C ARG A 81 -3.65 -8.21 0.25
N LEU A 82 -2.86 -8.20 -0.82
CA LEU A 82 -2.32 -6.97 -1.39
C LEU A 82 -3.44 -6.06 -1.89
N ALA A 83 -4.43 -6.61 -2.61
CA ALA A 83 -5.58 -5.87 -3.09
C ALA A 83 -6.38 -5.22 -1.95
N ALA A 84 -6.68 -5.99 -0.88
CA ALA A 84 -7.37 -5.46 0.30
C ALA A 84 -6.59 -4.33 0.97
N LEU A 85 -5.28 -4.51 1.18
CA LEU A 85 -4.43 -3.48 1.78
C LEU A 85 -4.33 -2.22 0.91
N MET A 86 -4.30 -2.38 -0.42
CA MET A 86 -4.32 -1.25 -1.35
C MET A 86 -5.63 -0.47 -1.23
N GLU A 87 -6.77 -1.14 -1.20
CA GLU A 87 -8.08 -0.52 -1.02
C GLU A 87 -8.14 0.25 0.31
N GLU A 88 -7.81 -0.38 1.43
CA GLU A 88 -7.74 0.27 2.74
C GLU A 88 -6.82 1.50 2.71
N ASN A 89 -5.66 1.40 2.07
CA ASN A 89 -4.73 2.52 1.95
C ASN A 89 -5.32 3.69 1.16
N THR A 90 -6.09 3.41 0.10
CA THR A 90 -6.77 4.46 -0.66
C THR A 90 -7.83 5.18 0.18
N LEU A 91 -8.61 4.44 0.97
CA LEU A 91 -9.64 4.98 1.85
C LEU A 91 -9.02 5.85 2.94
N LEU A 92 -8.00 5.34 3.63
CA LEU A 92 -7.27 6.09 4.66
C LEU A 92 -6.64 7.37 4.11
N ARG A 93 -6.05 7.32 2.90
CA ARG A 93 -5.52 8.53 2.24
C ARG A 93 -6.61 9.52 1.87
N ALA A 94 -7.81 9.06 1.51
CA ALA A 94 -8.94 9.94 1.23
C ALA A 94 -9.40 10.64 2.52
N GLU A 95 -9.56 9.89 3.61
CA GLU A 95 -9.94 10.43 4.92
C GLU A 95 -8.92 11.44 5.44
N LEU A 96 -7.62 11.13 5.34
CA LEU A 96 -6.54 12.04 5.70
C LEU A 96 -6.50 13.32 4.87
N ARG A 97 -7.05 13.34 3.65
CA ARG A 97 -7.19 14.58 2.87
C ARG A 97 -8.47 15.33 3.23
N PHE A 98 -9.54 14.60 3.53
CA PHE A 98 -10.86 15.16 3.79
C PHE A 98 -10.93 15.85 5.15
N LEU A 99 -10.44 15.21 6.22
CA LEU A 99 -10.54 15.76 7.58
C LEU A 99 -9.81 17.10 7.73
N PRO A 100 -8.54 17.28 7.29
CA PRO A 100 -7.88 18.58 7.36
C PRO A 100 -8.55 19.63 6.50
N ALA A 101 -9.04 19.27 5.31
CA ALA A 101 -9.76 20.20 4.43
C ALA A 101 -11.01 20.77 5.13
N LEU A 102 -11.82 19.89 5.76
CA LEU A 102 -12.98 20.32 6.53
C LEU A 102 -12.60 21.21 7.74
N LEU A 103 -11.50 20.89 8.43
CA LEU A 103 -11.02 21.72 9.53
C LEU A 103 -10.57 23.10 9.05
N SER A 104 -9.84 23.17 7.94
CA SER A 104 -9.46 24.44 7.31
C SER A 104 -10.69 25.25 6.87
N ASP A 105 -11.69 24.61 6.29
CA ASP A 105 -12.95 25.27 5.93
C ASP A 105 -13.71 25.81 7.15
N CYS A 106 -13.82 25.02 8.22
CA CYS A 106 -14.44 25.43 9.47
C CYS A 106 -13.69 26.61 10.12
N GLN A 107 -12.35 26.61 10.08
CA GLN A 107 -11.53 27.72 10.58
C GLN A 107 -11.74 29.00 9.74
N ARG A 108 -11.75 28.88 8.41
CA ARG A 108 -12.04 30.01 7.51
C ARG A 108 -13.41 30.60 7.80
N GLN A 109 -14.43 29.76 7.94
CA GLN A 109 -15.79 30.20 8.18
C GLN A 109 -15.97 30.87 9.55
N ARG A 110 -15.22 30.42 10.58
CA ARG A 110 -15.14 31.12 11.87
C ARG A 110 -14.62 32.55 11.71
N GLY A 111 -13.54 32.75 10.95
CA GLY A 111 -12.99 34.08 10.67
C GLY A 111 -13.96 34.96 9.88
N GLU A 112 -14.63 34.41 8.86
CA GLU A 112 -15.64 35.13 8.08
C GLU A 112 -16.85 35.52 8.93
N ASN A 113 -17.29 34.66 9.85
CA ASN A 113 -18.41 34.94 10.74
C ASN A 113 -18.06 36.01 11.79
N GLU A 114 -16.84 35.99 12.34
CA GLU A 114 -16.33 37.06 13.20
C GLU A 114 -16.26 38.40 12.44
N LEU A 115 -15.77 38.39 11.20
CA LEU A 115 -15.69 39.59 10.37
C LEU A 115 -17.09 40.16 10.07
N LYS A 116 -18.07 39.29 9.76
CA LYS A 116 -19.48 39.69 9.56
C LYS A 116 -20.08 40.30 10.83
N MET A 117 -19.79 39.72 11.99
CA MET A 117 -20.26 40.22 13.29
C MET A 117 -19.64 41.61 13.61
N LEU A 118 -18.34 41.79 13.35
CA LEU A 118 -17.66 43.08 13.53
C LEU A 118 -18.18 44.14 12.56
N MET A 119 -18.40 43.79 11.29
CA MET A 119 -18.94 44.70 10.28
C MET A 119 -20.39 45.12 10.57
N GLY A 120 -21.24 44.21 11.05
CA GLY A 120 -22.60 44.53 11.49
C GLY A 120 -22.65 45.45 12.72
N SER A 121 -21.73 45.26 13.66
CA SER A 121 -21.54 46.16 14.81
C SER A 121 -21.08 47.56 14.38
N CYS A 122 -20.10 47.67 13.48
CA CYS A 122 -19.67 48.96 12.94
C CYS A 122 -20.81 49.70 12.22
N PHE A 123 -21.63 49.00 11.44
CA PHE A 123 -22.76 49.62 10.74
C PHE A 123 -23.84 50.15 11.70
N SER A 124 -24.15 49.42 12.78
CA SER A 124 -25.12 49.87 13.78
C SER A 124 -24.63 51.06 14.60
N VAL A 125 -23.34 51.08 14.97
CA VAL A 125 -22.70 52.19 15.70
C VAL A 125 -22.56 53.44 14.83
N LEU A 126 -22.21 53.29 13.55
CA LEU A 126 -22.14 54.40 12.59
C LEU A 126 -23.54 54.97 12.33
N SER A 127 -24.56 54.14 12.16
CA SER A 127 -25.94 54.58 11.93
C SER A 127 -26.51 55.36 13.13
N THR A 128 -26.22 54.95 14.37
CA THR A 128 -26.61 55.71 15.58
C THR A 128 -25.79 56.98 15.84
N LYS A 129 -24.59 57.11 15.26
CA LYS A 129 -23.80 58.36 15.28
C LYS A 129 -24.27 59.35 14.22
N VAL A 130 -24.64 58.88 13.03
CA VAL A 130 -25.17 59.73 11.95
C VAL A 130 -26.54 60.32 12.33
N LEU A 131 -27.42 59.56 13.00
CA LEU A 131 -28.72 60.09 13.48
C LEU A 131 -28.60 61.13 14.61
N ARG A 132 -27.47 61.20 15.33
CA ARG A 132 -27.26 62.16 16.42
C ARG A 132 -26.56 63.45 15.97
N HIS A 133 -26.22 63.58 14.69
CA HIS A 133 -25.51 64.74 14.15
C HIS A 133 -26.27 65.43 13.01
N ILE A 134 -27.59 65.33 12.97
CA ILE A 134 -28.40 66.28 12.21
C ILE A 134 -28.64 67.48 13.15
N PRO A 135 -27.98 68.63 12.94
CA PRO A 135 -28.38 69.84 13.65
C PRO A 135 -29.79 70.18 13.16
N ASP A 136 -30.73 70.32 14.10
CA ASP A 136 -32.01 70.95 13.83
C ASP A 136 -31.70 72.40 13.40
N GLU A 137 -31.72 72.65 12.09
CA GLU A 137 -31.67 74.02 11.55
C GLU A 137 -33.00 74.72 11.87
N PRO A 138 -32.95 76.00 12.30
CA PRO A 138 -34.08 76.73 12.85
C PRO A 138 -35.15 77.14 11.83
#